data_AF-A0ABD5DSM6-F1
#
_entry.id   AF-A0ABD5DSM6-F1
#
_cell.length_a   1.000
_cell.length_b   1.000
_cell.length_c   1.000
_cell.angle_alpha   90.00
_cell.angle_beta   90.00
_cell.angle_gamma   90.00
#
_symmetry.space_group_name_H-M   'P 1'
#
loop_
_entity.id
_entity.type
_entity.pdbx_description
1 polymer ?
#
loop_
_entity_poly.entity_id
_entity_poly.type
_entity_poly.pdbx_seq_one_letter_code
_entity_poly.pdbx_strand_id
1 'polypeptide(L)'
;MGNNSTTSTTTNTANPPTQKVPLKPEAELHLLVGSAYGEGDRESPYGHTAVYIKLKGKDYIYDFGRYGKTKPESFGIFTLEGANSPRGEGILRIWSSFDAYIADENSQGKGTSKTRTTHAYGYRIFDSQAMLVLNYYNNLLKTATLRRNEKYYKSYALSQDYFALAPNCTTQSLEATKKAIPSMAKSGHMFVNAEKVLPTTVKLAFKASKYEMPKYLFLPDNLNDYLMKSPDVKVDIKNTYHLKK
;
A
#
# COMPACT_ATOMS: atom_id res chain seq x y z
N MET A 1 76.48 -18.19 -38.79
CA MET A 1 75.18 -17.50 -38.68
C MET A 1 74.39 -18.21 -37.59
N GLY A 2 74.46 -17.71 -36.35
CA GLY A 2 73.79 -18.30 -35.20
C GLY A 2 72.54 -17.49 -34.85
N ASN A 3 71.39 -18.15 -34.79
CA ASN A 3 70.10 -17.56 -34.46
C ASN A 3 70.05 -17.09 -33.00
N ASN A 4 69.69 -15.82 -32.79
CA ASN A 4 69.22 -15.29 -31.50
C ASN A 4 67.82 -15.83 -31.21
N SER A 5 67.68 -16.58 -30.11
CA SER A 5 66.36 -16.93 -29.54
C SER A 5 66.19 -16.14 -28.24
N THR A 6 65.41 -15.06 -28.31
CA THR A 6 64.99 -14.28 -27.15
C THR A 6 63.78 -14.97 -26.51
N THR A 7 63.93 -15.49 -25.31
CA THR A 7 62.82 -16.10 -24.55
C THR A 7 62.02 -14.99 -23.88
N SER A 8 60.81 -14.72 -24.39
CA SER A 8 59.85 -13.81 -23.76
C SER A 8 59.11 -14.53 -22.65
N THR A 9 59.38 -14.18 -21.39
CA THR A 9 58.65 -14.66 -20.22
C THR A 9 57.39 -13.80 -20.04
N THR A 10 56.26 -14.25 -20.57
CA THR A 10 54.94 -13.66 -20.25
C THR A 10 54.48 -14.18 -18.89
N THR A 11 54.65 -13.37 -17.85
CA THR A 11 53.97 -13.56 -16.57
C THR A 11 52.48 -13.27 -16.73
N ASN A 12 51.68 -14.33 -16.81
CA ASN A 12 50.23 -14.26 -16.65
C ASN A 12 49.88 -13.94 -15.18
N THR A 13 49.79 -12.65 -14.85
CA THR A 13 49.12 -12.22 -13.62
C THR A 13 47.61 -12.31 -13.84
N ALA A 14 47.05 -13.50 -13.62
CA ALA A 14 45.61 -13.68 -13.52
C ALA A 14 45.13 -12.95 -12.25
N ASN A 15 44.31 -11.91 -12.44
CA ASN A 15 43.57 -11.28 -11.34
C ASN A 15 42.78 -12.36 -10.57
N PRO A 16 42.75 -12.33 -9.22
CA PRO A 16 42.00 -13.30 -8.45
C PRO A 16 40.51 -13.25 -8.84
N PRO A 17 39.80 -14.39 -8.83
CA PRO A 17 38.41 -14.44 -9.25
C PRO A 17 37.58 -13.51 -8.37
N THR A 18 36.87 -12.59 -9.02
CA THR A 18 35.94 -11.65 -8.39
C THR A 18 35.00 -12.43 -7.46
N GLN A 19 35.12 -12.20 -6.16
CA GLN A 19 34.26 -12.85 -5.16
C GLN A 19 32.80 -12.51 -5.50
N LYS A 20 32.03 -13.51 -5.92
CA LYS A 20 30.58 -13.36 -6.11
C LYS A 20 29.96 -13.16 -4.74
N VAL A 21 29.77 -11.91 -4.32
CA VAL A 21 28.97 -11.58 -3.15
C VAL A 21 27.50 -11.78 -3.55
N PRO A 22 26.78 -12.78 -3.01
CA PRO A 22 25.36 -12.93 -3.32
C PRO A 22 24.62 -11.70 -2.82
N LEU A 23 23.92 -11.00 -3.73
CA LEU A 23 23.03 -9.91 -3.38
C LEU A 23 21.94 -10.47 -2.46
N LYS A 24 21.84 -9.90 -1.25
CA LYS A 24 20.77 -10.22 -0.31
C LYS A 24 19.68 -9.15 -0.40
N PRO A 25 18.39 -9.54 -0.32
CA PRO A 25 17.32 -8.57 -0.20
C PRO A 25 17.33 -7.97 1.21
N GLU A 26 17.93 -6.78 1.33
CA GLU A 26 18.07 -6.05 2.60
C GLU A 26 16.96 -5.02 2.83
N ALA A 27 16.24 -4.65 1.76
CA ALA A 27 15.07 -3.78 1.87
C ALA A 27 13.81 -4.57 2.22
N GLU A 28 12.87 -3.90 2.86
CA GLU A 28 11.57 -4.47 3.20
C GLU A 28 10.47 -3.63 2.57
N LEU A 29 9.44 -4.30 2.04
CA LEU A 29 8.20 -3.70 1.56
C LEU A 29 7.04 -4.35 2.31
N HIS A 30 6.22 -3.53 2.94
CA HIS A 30 5.09 -3.96 3.76
C HIS A 30 3.79 -3.36 3.21
N LEU A 31 2.78 -4.22 3.07
CA LEU A 31 1.39 -3.79 3.01
C LEU A 31 0.86 -3.70 4.45
N LEU A 32 0.50 -2.50 4.87
CA LEU A 32 -0.13 -2.23 6.17
C LEU A 32 -1.63 -2.22 5.97
N VAL A 33 -2.34 -3.18 6.58
CA VAL A 33 -3.79 -3.37 6.42
C VAL A 33 -4.47 -3.15 7.77
N GLY A 34 -5.13 -2.01 7.90
CA GLY A 34 -5.93 -1.65 9.06
C GLY A 34 -7.37 -2.16 8.93
N SER A 35 -7.89 -2.77 10.00
CA SER A 35 -9.27 -3.26 10.06
C SER A 35 -10.30 -2.12 10.10
N ALA A 36 -11.56 -2.46 9.84
CA ALA A 36 -12.69 -1.63 10.27
C ALA A 36 -12.61 -1.29 11.77
N TYR A 37 -13.25 -0.20 12.18
CA TYR A 37 -13.22 0.32 13.56
C TYR A 37 -14.52 1.00 13.94
N GLY A 38 -14.68 1.34 15.21
CA GLY A 38 -15.87 2.03 15.71
C GLY A 38 -17.07 1.09 15.92
N GLU A 39 -18.15 1.67 16.42
CA GLU A 39 -19.47 1.04 16.64
C GLU A 39 -20.55 2.12 16.63
N GLY A 40 -21.78 1.75 16.28
CA GLY A 40 -22.91 2.68 16.17
C GLY A 40 -22.61 3.82 15.21
N ASP A 41 -22.90 5.05 15.63
CA ASP A 41 -22.70 6.26 14.80
C ASP A 41 -21.22 6.60 14.54
N ARG A 42 -20.29 5.92 15.21
CA ARG A 42 -18.84 6.07 14.99
C ARG A 42 -18.24 4.90 14.21
N GLU A 43 -19.07 3.97 13.76
CA GLU A 43 -18.62 2.84 12.97
C GLU A 43 -18.07 3.30 11.62
N SER A 44 -16.85 2.84 11.31
CA SER A 44 -16.30 2.84 9.98
C SER A 44 -16.13 1.40 9.53
N PRO A 45 -17.02 0.89 8.66
CA PRO A 45 -16.92 -0.49 8.16
C PRO A 45 -15.75 -0.66 7.19
N TYR A 46 -15.09 0.44 6.83
CA TYR A 46 -13.94 0.44 5.95
C TYR A 46 -12.66 0.31 6.75
N GLY A 47 -11.83 -0.66 6.36
CA GLY A 47 -10.42 -0.71 6.76
C GLY A 47 -9.59 0.38 6.06
N HIS A 48 -8.27 0.22 6.08
CA HIS A 48 -7.35 1.07 5.33
C HIS A 48 -6.14 0.26 4.87
N THR A 49 -5.49 0.71 3.80
CA THR A 49 -4.28 0.09 3.30
C THR A 49 -3.22 1.17 3.04
N ALA A 50 -2.02 0.95 3.54
CA ALA A 50 -0.86 1.80 3.25
C ALA A 50 0.37 0.96 2.86
N VAL A 51 1.37 1.62 2.29
CA VAL A 51 2.66 1.01 1.94
C VAL A 51 3.74 1.52 2.87
N TYR A 52 4.49 0.61 3.48
CA TYR A 52 5.70 0.91 4.24
C TYR A 52 6.92 0.27 3.59
N ILE A 53 7.98 1.05 3.40
CA ILE A 53 9.26 0.59 2.86
C ILE A 53 10.35 0.91 3.88
N LYS A 54 11.17 -0.09 4.19
CA LYS A 54 12.42 0.08 4.92
C LYS A 54 13.57 -0.08 3.93
N LEU A 55 14.33 0.99 3.71
CA LEU A 55 15.44 1.01 2.77
C LEU A 55 16.64 1.70 3.40
N LYS A 56 17.77 0.99 3.54
CA LYS A 56 19.03 1.53 4.10
C LYS A 56 18.83 2.25 5.44
N GLY A 57 18.02 1.65 6.32
CA GLY A 57 17.71 2.20 7.64
C GLY A 57 16.75 3.40 7.65
N LYS A 58 16.17 3.76 6.51
CA LYS A 58 15.13 4.81 6.40
C LYS A 58 13.76 4.19 6.18
N ASP A 59 12.77 4.78 6.83
CA ASP A 59 11.37 4.42 6.70
C ASP A 59 10.67 5.37 5.72
N TYR A 60 9.88 4.79 4.81
CA TYR A 60 9.02 5.51 3.89
C TYR A 60 7.62 4.95 4.02
N ILE A 61 6.66 5.76 4.47
CA ILE A 61 5.26 5.33 4.61
C ILE A 61 4.39 6.21 3.72
N TYR A 62 3.64 5.55 2.84
CA TYR A 62 2.72 6.17 1.89
C TYR A 62 1.31 5.72 2.17
N ASP A 63 0.47 6.68 2.49
CA ASP A 63 -0.88 6.49 2.98
C ASP A 63 -1.82 7.32 2.10
N PHE A 64 -2.60 6.65 1.26
CA PHE A 64 -3.53 7.32 0.35
C PHE A 64 -4.97 7.11 0.76
N GLY A 65 -5.71 8.19 0.91
CA GLY A 65 -7.08 8.11 1.36
C GLY A 65 -7.90 9.35 1.02
N ARG A 66 -9.17 9.28 1.43
CA ARG A 66 -10.13 10.36 1.30
C ARG A 66 -10.04 11.29 2.51
N TYR A 67 -8.93 12.01 2.62
CA TYR A 67 -8.67 12.93 3.76
C TYR A 67 -9.11 14.38 3.52
N GLY A 68 -9.54 14.69 2.30
CA GLY A 68 -10.02 16.00 1.91
C GLY A 68 -11.55 16.07 1.80
N LYS A 69 -12.04 16.95 0.93
CA LYS A 69 -13.48 17.12 0.69
C LYS A 69 -14.07 15.88 0.03
N THR A 70 -15.22 15.43 0.53
CA THR A 70 -16.04 14.41 -0.11
C THR A 70 -16.78 15.00 -1.31
N LYS A 71 -17.02 14.21 -2.35
CA LYS A 71 -17.76 14.63 -3.56
C LYS A 71 -19.01 13.78 -3.70
N PRO A 72 -20.20 14.30 -4.03
CA PRO A 72 -21.37 13.48 -4.31
C PRO A 72 -21.11 12.40 -5.35
N GLU A 73 -21.71 11.23 -5.21
CA GLU A 73 -21.70 10.17 -6.22
C GLU A 73 -23.11 9.59 -6.39
N SER A 74 -23.59 9.53 -7.63
CA SER A 74 -24.91 8.99 -7.94
C SER A 74 -24.83 7.56 -8.47
N PHE A 75 -25.64 6.68 -7.89
CA PHE A 75 -25.88 5.30 -8.31
C PHE A 75 -27.35 5.15 -8.68
N GLY A 76 -27.68 5.36 -9.95
CA GLY A 76 -29.06 5.39 -10.41
C GLY A 76 -29.83 6.56 -9.77
N ILE A 77 -30.92 6.27 -9.07
CA ILE A 77 -31.75 7.28 -8.39
C ILE A 77 -31.22 7.70 -7.01
N PHE A 78 -30.16 7.06 -6.51
CA PHE A 78 -29.57 7.36 -5.21
C PHE A 78 -28.34 8.25 -5.38
N THR A 79 -28.27 9.36 -4.65
CA THR A 79 -27.05 10.17 -4.53
C THR A 79 -26.48 10.03 -3.13
N LEU A 80 -25.23 9.60 -3.04
CA LEU A 80 -24.49 9.46 -1.80
C LEU A 80 -23.63 10.71 -1.59
N GLU A 81 -23.78 11.35 -0.43
CA GLU A 81 -23.09 12.60 -0.09
C GLU A 81 -22.45 12.55 1.30
N GLY A 82 -21.61 13.55 1.60
CA GLY A 82 -20.91 13.66 2.87
C GLY A 82 -20.11 12.40 3.22
N ALA A 83 -20.23 11.95 4.48
CA ALA A 83 -19.55 10.76 4.97
C ALA A 83 -19.89 9.48 4.17
N ASN A 84 -21.13 9.39 3.68
CA ASN A 84 -21.64 8.23 2.94
C ASN A 84 -21.22 8.22 1.46
N SER A 85 -20.72 9.34 0.93
CA SER A 85 -20.17 9.34 -0.41
C SER A 85 -19.01 8.33 -0.50
N PRO A 86 -18.85 7.60 -1.61
CA PRO A 86 -17.64 6.82 -1.88
C PRO A 86 -16.52 7.65 -2.54
N ARG A 87 -16.77 8.91 -2.92
CA ARG A 87 -15.84 9.77 -3.67
C ARG A 87 -15.34 10.95 -2.83
N GLY A 88 -14.12 11.40 -3.11
CA GLY A 88 -13.58 12.65 -2.57
C GLY A 88 -12.21 13.00 -3.15
N GLU A 89 -11.60 14.06 -2.65
CA GLU A 89 -10.21 14.38 -2.98
C GLU A 89 -9.28 13.22 -2.61
N GLY A 90 -8.45 12.80 -3.57
CA GLY A 90 -7.39 11.83 -3.32
C GLY A 90 -6.21 12.51 -2.64
N ILE A 91 -5.96 12.16 -1.38
CA ILE A 91 -4.88 12.74 -0.59
C ILE A 91 -3.85 11.66 -0.27
N LEU A 92 -2.60 11.91 -0.65
CA LEU A 92 -1.44 11.12 -0.26
C LEU A 92 -0.78 11.76 0.97
N ARG A 93 -0.77 11.05 2.09
CA ARG A 93 0.04 11.35 3.28
C ARG A 93 1.37 10.60 3.18
N ILE A 94 2.44 11.33 3.44
CA ILE A 94 3.79 10.77 3.55
C ILE A 94 4.23 10.95 4.98
N TRP A 95 4.36 9.84 5.70
CA TRP A 95 4.73 9.87 7.11
C TRP A 95 6.25 9.76 7.28
N SER A 96 6.77 10.51 8.26
CA SER A 96 8.19 10.52 8.62
C SER A 96 8.51 9.62 9.82
N SER A 97 7.50 8.94 10.39
CA SER A 97 7.66 8.05 11.54
C SER A 97 6.66 6.90 11.46
N PHE A 98 7.18 5.66 11.48
CA PHE A 98 6.35 4.45 11.50
C PHE A 98 5.52 4.35 12.78
N ASP A 99 6.11 4.66 13.94
CA ASP A 99 5.41 4.64 15.23
C ASP A 99 4.26 5.65 15.26
N ALA A 100 4.46 6.86 14.71
CA ALA A 100 3.41 7.87 14.62
C ALA A 100 2.26 7.42 13.69
N TYR A 101 2.58 6.77 12.57
CA TYR A 101 1.58 6.18 11.68
C TYR A 101 0.77 5.10 12.40
N ILE A 102 1.44 4.14 13.06
CA ILE A 102 0.77 3.05 13.78
C ILE A 102 -0.08 3.60 14.93
N ALA A 103 0.39 4.63 15.64
CA ALA A 103 -0.38 5.29 16.69
C ALA A 103 -1.64 5.97 16.13
N ASP A 104 -1.55 6.65 14.99
CA ASP A 104 -2.70 7.29 14.33
C ASP A 104 -3.73 6.26 13.86
N GLU A 105 -3.30 5.21 13.15
CA GLU A 105 -4.18 4.13 12.72
C GLU A 105 -4.86 3.47 13.92
N ASN A 106 -4.11 3.07 14.94
CA ASN A 106 -4.69 2.36 16.09
C ASN A 106 -5.55 3.26 16.99
N SER A 107 -5.45 4.59 16.86
CA SER A 107 -6.34 5.53 17.55
C SER A 107 -7.74 5.60 16.93
N GLN A 108 -7.92 5.10 15.70
CA GLN A 108 -9.21 5.07 15.04
C GLN A 108 -10.18 4.17 15.81
N GLY A 109 -11.36 4.72 16.15
CA GLY A 109 -12.33 4.05 17.02
C GLY A 109 -12.02 4.15 18.52
N LYS A 110 -11.06 4.99 18.95
CA LYS A 110 -10.80 5.22 20.38
C LYS A 110 -12.06 5.73 21.08
N GLY A 111 -12.33 5.19 22.27
CA GLY A 111 -13.54 5.48 23.03
C GLY A 111 -14.76 4.68 22.58
N THR A 112 -14.55 3.67 21.73
CA THR A 112 -15.55 2.65 21.39
C THR A 112 -15.02 1.25 21.74
N SER A 113 -15.87 0.23 21.69
CA SER A 113 -15.51 -1.17 21.95
C SER A 113 -14.55 -1.77 20.91
N LYS A 114 -14.40 -1.13 19.75
CA LYS A 114 -13.65 -1.63 18.59
C LYS A 114 -12.70 -0.56 18.05
N THR A 115 -11.43 -0.63 18.42
CA THR A 115 -10.36 0.14 17.78
C THR A 115 -9.80 -0.58 16.57
N ARG A 116 -9.22 0.17 15.65
CA ARG A 116 -8.52 -0.39 14.50
C ARG A 116 -7.33 -1.26 14.93
N THR A 117 -7.18 -2.40 14.27
CA THR A 117 -5.99 -3.26 14.33
C THR A 117 -5.29 -3.20 12.98
N THR A 118 -3.98 -2.95 12.98
CA THR A 118 -3.17 -2.86 11.77
C THR A 118 -2.26 -4.09 11.65
N HIS A 119 -2.42 -4.85 10.56
CA HIS A 119 -1.55 -5.96 10.21
C HIS A 119 -0.51 -5.50 9.19
N ALA A 120 0.77 -5.79 9.42
CA ALA A 120 1.83 -5.56 8.46
C ALA A 120 2.25 -6.88 7.81
N TYR A 121 2.13 -6.93 6.48
CA TYR A 121 2.55 -8.06 5.65
C TYR A 121 3.78 -7.65 4.84
N GLY A 122 4.96 -8.09 5.30
CA GLY A 122 6.25 -7.70 4.77
C GLY A 122 6.86 -8.72 3.81
N TYR A 123 7.59 -8.20 2.84
CA TYR A 123 8.35 -8.92 1.83
C TYR A 123 9.78 -8.41 1.83
N ARG A 124 10.76 -9.32 1.82
CA ARG A 124 12.16 -8.97 1.62
C ARG A 124 12.40 -8.75 0.12
N ILE A 125 12.85 -7.55 -0.23
CA ILE A 125 13.08 -7.15 -1.63
C ILE A 125 14.47 -6.54 -1.79
N PHE A 126 14.94 -6.45 -3.03
CA PHE A 126 16.17 -5.73 -3.33
C PHE A 126 15.96 -4.21 -3.28
N ASP A 127 17.02 -3.47 -2.97
CA ASP A 127 17.03 -2.00 -3.01
C ASP A 127 16.49 -1.45 -4.33
N SER A 128 16.85 -2.07 -5.46
CA SER A 128 16.36 -1.66 -6.79
C SER A 128 14.85 -1.78 -6.91
N GLN A 129 14.25 -2.81 -6.32
CA GLN A 129 12.79 -2.99 -6.28
C GLN A 129 12.13 -1.96 -5.36
N ALA A 130 12.71 -1.67 -4.20
CA ALA A 130 12.22 -0.63 -3.30
C ALA A 130 12.21 0.74 -4.01
N MET A 131 13.27 1.05 -4.76
CA MET A 131 13.37 2.27 -5.56
C MET A 131 12.27 2.38 -6.64
N LEU A 132 11.80 1.26 -7.22
CA LEU A 132 10.68 1.29 -8.16
C LEU A 132 9.38 1.78 -7.49
N VAL A 133 9.15 1.39 -6.24
CA VAL A 133 7.99 1.84 -5.45
C VAL A 133 8.15 3.30 -5.04
N LEU A 134 9.33 3.71 -4.58
CA LEU A 134 9.60 5.13 -4.26
C LEU A 134 9.41 6.03 -5.49
N ASN A 135 9.89 5.59 -6.66
CA ASN A 135 9.72 6.31 -7.92
C ASN A 135 8.26 6.43 -8.34
N TYR A 136 7.43 5.42 -8.07
CA TYR A 136 5.99 5.50 -8.30
C TYR A 136 5.36 6.66 -7.52
N TYR A 137 5.62 6.76 -6.22
CA TYR A 137 5.09 7.87 -5.42
C TYR A 137 5.72 9.21 -5.78
N ASN A 138 7.03 9.27 -6.04
CA ASN A 138 7.69 10.49 -6.51
C ASN A 138 7.06 11.01 -7.81
N ASN A 139 6.64 10.11 -8.71
CA ASN A 139 5.93 10.51 -9.93
C ASN A 139 4.53 11.06 -9.63
N LEU A 140 3.78 10.49 -8.68
CA LEU A 140 2.50 11.05 -8.23
C LEU A 140 2.67 12.46 -7.64
N LEU A 141 3.79 12.71 -6.94
CA LEU A 141 4.06 14.01 -6.32
C LEU A 141 4.40 15.12 -7.32
N LYS A 142 4.82 14.80 -8.55
CA LYS A 142 5.20 15.82 -9.57
C LYS A 142 4.06 16.78 -9.90
N THR A 143 2.81 16.31 -9.84
CA THR A 143 1.61 17.11 -10.12
C THR A 143 0.78 17.37 -8.87
N ALA A 144 1.26 16.94 -7.70
CA ALA A 144 0.51 17.04 -6.46
C ALA A 144 0.68 18.41 -5.81
N THR A 145 -0.35 18.86 -5.11
CA THR A 145 -0.33 20.12 -4.35
C THR A 145 -0.20 19.84 -2.86
N LEU A 146 0.80 20.43 -2.20
CA LEU A 146 0.93 20.34 -0.74
C LEU A 146 -0.31 20.97 -0.08
N ARG A 147 -0.98 20.22 0.80
CA ARG A 147 -2.17 20.64 1.54
C ARG A 147 -1.89 20.95 3.00
N ARG A 148 -1.12 20.07 3.66
CA ARG A 148 -0.78 20.19 5.08
C ARG A 148 0.65 19.71 5.33
N ASN A 149 1.29 20.34 6.30
CA ASN A 149 2.62 19.99 6.78
C ASN A 149 2.55 19.81 8.29
N GLU A 150 2.23 18.60 8.72
CA GLU A 150 2.08 18.24 10.12
C GLU A 150 3.42 17.75 10.69
N LYS A 151 3.50 17.61 12.01
CA LYS A 151 4.71 17.15 12.71
C LYS A 151 5.27 15.84 12.17
N TYR A 152 4.41 14.87 11.85
CA TYR A 152 4.79 13.51 11.47
C TYR A 152 4.42 13.12 10.05
N TYR A 153 3.69 13.97 9.32
CA TYR A 153 3.37 13.71 7.93
C TYR A 153 3.12 14.97 7.11
N LYS A 154 3.34 14.85 5.80
CA LYS A 154 2.92 15.83 4.81
C LYS A 154 1.75 15.27 4.01
N SER A 155 0.72 16.09 3.78
CA SER A 155 -0.43 15.71 2.95
C SER A 155 -0.36 16.41 1.60
N TYR A 156 -0.50 15.65 0.53
CA TYR A 156 -0.49 16.13 -0.84
C TYR A 156 -1.81 15.75 -1.52
N ALA A 157 -2.51 16.72 -2.10
CA ALA A 157 -3.64 16.45 -2.98
C ALA A 157 -3.12 15.99 -4.33
N LEU A 158 -3.52 14.80 -4.75
CA LEU A 158 -3.20 14.25 -6.07
C LEU A 158 -4.19 14.77 -7.12
N SER A 159 -3.81 14.66 -8.40
CA SER A 159 -4.72 14.93 -9.52
C SER A 159 -5.83 13.88 -9.63
N GLN A 160 -5.58 12.67 -9.14
CA GLN A 160 -6.56 11.58 -9.11
C GLN A 160 -7.40 11.66 -7.83
N ASP A 161 -8.73 11.74 -8.00
CA ASP A 161 -9.68 11.63 -6.91
C ASP A 161 -9.66 10.24 -6.27
N TYR A 162 -9.99 10.20 -4.98
CA TYR A 162 -10.33 8.96 -4.30
C TYR A 162 -11.73 8.50 -4.74
N PHE A 163 -11.87 7.23 -5.05
CA PHE A 163 -13.16 6.55 -5.20
C PHE A 163 -13.09 5.15 -4.60
N ALA A 164 -13.98 4.87 -3.64
CA ALA A 164 -13.95 3.67 -2.81
C ALA A 164 -13.91 2.35 -3.59
N LEU A 165 -14.36 2.32 -4.84
CA LEU A 165 -14.41 1.12 -5.68
C LEU A 165 -13.30 1.06 -6.74
N ALA A 166 -12.56 2.15 -6.97
CA ALA A 166 -11.49 2.18 -7.96
C ALA A 166 -10.20 2.77 -7.36
N PRO A 167 -9.75 4.01 -7.65
CA PRO A 167 -8.55 4.54 -7.00
C PRO A 167 -8.83 4.79 -5.51
N ASN A 168 -8.36 3.88 -4.65
CA ASN A 168 -8.51 3.93 -3.21
C ASN A 168 -7.22 3.49 -2.53
N CYS A 169 -7.22 3.46 -1.20
CA CYS A 169 -6.07 3.08 -0.39
C CYS A 169 -5.48 1.72 -0.78
N THR A 170 -6.33 0.72 -1.02
CA THR A 170 -5.92 -0.65 -1.37
C THR A 170 -5.38 -0.74 -2.78
N THR A 171 -6.10 -0.20 -3.77
CA THR A 171 -5.68 -0.30 -5.17
C THR A 171 -4.39 0.48 -5.40
N GLN A 172 -4.25 1.67 -4.82
CA GLN A 172 -3.02 2.45 -4.96
C GLN A 172 -1.84 1.76 -4.27
N SER A 173 -2.04 1.17 -3.08
CA SER A 173 -1.00 0.39 -2.39
C SER A 173 -0.59 -0.85 -3.18
N LEU A 174 -1.54 -1.54 -3.81
CA LEU A 174 -1.25 -2.68 -4.67
C LEU A 174 -0.54 -2.27 -5.96
N GLU A 175 -0.94 -1.17 -6.60
CA GLU A 175 -0.26 -0.65 -7.80
C GLU A 175 1.20 -0.25 -7.51
N ALA A 176 1.45 0.36 -6.35
CA ALA A 176 2.79 0.65 -5.88
C ALA A 176 3.59 -0.65 -5.62
N THR A 177 2.99 -1.60 -4.90
CA THR A 177 3.63 -2.89 -4.57
C THR A 177 3.98 -3.70 -5.81
N LYS A 178 3.10 -3.71 -6.82
CA LYS A 178 3.34 -4.39 -8.11
C LYS A 178 4.55 -3.84 -8.87
N LYS A 179 5.01 -2.62 -8.58
CA LYS A 179 6.26 -2.09 -9.17
C LYS A 179 7.48 -2.88 -8.70
N ALA A 180 7.48 -3.34 -7.44
CA ALA A 180 8.52 -4.21 -6.90
C ALA A 180 8.25 -5.69 -7.20
N ILE A 181 6.98 -6.11 -7.08
CA ILE A 181 6.55 -7.52 -7.13
C ILE A 181 5.40 -7.69 -8.13
N PRO A 182 5.67 -7.86 -9.43
CA PRO A 182 4.64 -7.88 -10.48
C PRO A 182 3.58 -8.99 -10.34
N SER A 183 3.86 -10.05 -9.58
CA SER A 183 2.92 -11.13 -9.29
C SER A 183 1.94 -10.82 -8.15
N MET A 184 2.09 -9.69 -7.46
CA MET A 184 1.24 -9.33 -6.33
C MET A 184 -0.25 -9.26 -6.72
N ALA A 185 -1.09 -9.98 -5.97
CA ALA A 185 -2.55 -9.97 -6.08
C ALA A 185 -3.12 -10.34 -7.47
N LYS A 186 -2.42 -11.17 -8.26
CA LYS A 186 -2.92 -11.74 -9.53
C LYS A 186 -4.22 -12.54 -9.31
N SER A 187 -4.27 -13.39 -8.28
CA SER A 187 -5.47 -14.15 -7.90
C SER A 187 -6.36 -13.42 -6.89
N GLY A 188 -6.00 -12.20 -6.48
CA GLY A 188 -6.72 -11.43 -5.45
C GLY A 188 -8.19 -11.17 -5.78
N HIS A 189 -8.57 -11.17 -7.06
CA HIS A 189 -9.96 -11.02 -7.48
C HIS A 189 -10.90 -12.10 -6.90
N MET A 190 -10.39 -13.29 -6.58
CA MET A 190 -11.16 -14.38 -5.97
C MET A 190 -11.61 -14.07 -4.52
N PHE A 191 -11.01 -13.06 -3.89
CA PHE A 191 -11.30 -12.64 -2.52
C PHE A 191 -12.25 -11.44 -2.45
N VAL A 192 -12.65 -10.88 -3.60
CA VAL A 192 -13.53 -9.71 -3.63
C VAL A 192 -14.92 -10.10 -3.13
N ASN A 193 -15.30 -9.52 -1.99
CA ASN A 193 -16.62 -9.70 -1.41
C ASN A 193 -17.09 -8.36 -0.84
N ALA A 194 -17.74 -7.56 -1.69
CA ALA A 194 -18.30 -6.27 -1.31
C ALA A 194 -19.46 -6.38 -0.31
N GLU A 195 -20.18 -7.51 -0.31
CA GLU A 195 -21.24 -7.79 0.65
C GLU A 195 -20.72 -7.89 2.10
N LYS A 196 -19.44 -8.24 2.30
CA LYS A 196 -18.84 -8.28 3.63
C LYS A 196 -18.55 -6.88 4.21
N VAL A 197 -18.36 -5.87 3.37
CA VAL A 197 -17.70 -4.61 3.77
C VAL A 197 -18.58 -3.37 3.57
N LEU A 198 -19.48 -3.36 2.58
CA LEU A 198 -20.30 -2.18 2.28
C LEU A 198 -21.48 -2.02 3.25
N PRO A 199 -21.84 -0.79 3.67
CA PRO A 199 -23.09 -0.52 4.38
C PRO A 199 -24.32 -0.92 3.56
N THR A 200 -25.42 -1.28 4.24
CA THR A 200 -26.70 -1.69 3.59
C THR A 200 -27.20 -0.67 2.57
N THR A 201 -27.10 0.63 2.87
CA THR A 201 -27.55 1.71 1.98
C THR A 201 -26.74 1.73 0.67
N VAL A 202 -25.43 1.54 0.75
CA VAL A 202 -24.53 1.47 -0.41
C VAL A 202 -24.83 0.22 -1.24
N LYS A 203 -25.05 -0.93 -0.58
CA LYS A 203 -25.44 -2.18 -1.26
C LYS A 203 -26.76 -2.02 -2.03
N LEU A 204 -27.77 -1.42 -1.41
CA LEU A 204 -29.06 -1.16 -2.04
C LEU A 204 -28.90 -0.24 -3.25
N ALA A 205 -28.11 0.82 -3.13
CA ALA A 205 -27.83 1.74 -4.22
C ALA A 205 -27.16 1.01 -5.41
N PHE A 206 -26.16 0.17 -5.15
CA PHE A 206 -25.45 -0.58 -6.20
C PHE A 206 -26.36 -1.60 -6.89
N LYS A 207 -27.19 -2.30 -6.11
CA LYS A 207 -28.16 -3.25 -6.65
C LYS A 207 -29.19 -2.54 -7.53
N ALA A 208 -29.72 -1.41 -7.08
CA ALA A 208 -30.70 -0.62 -7.83
C ALA A 208 -30.10 -0.05 -9.13
N SER A 209 -28.83 0.32 -9.13
CA SER A 209 -28.14 0.86 -10.30
C SER A 209 -27.53 -0.20 -11.22
N LYS A 210 -27.72 -1.50 -10.94
CA LYS A 210 -27.07 -2.61 -11.64
C LYS A 210 -25.55 -2.44 -11.75
N TYR A 211 -24.92 -1.90 -10.71
CA TYR A 211 -23.49 -1.60 -10.72
C TYR A 211 -22.66 -2.90 -10.77
N GLU A 212 -21.71 -3.00 -11.70
CA GLU A 212 -20.82 -4.15 -11.80
C GLU A 212 -19.69 -4.04 -10.75
N MET A 213 -19.57 -5.05 -9.88
CA MET A 213 -18.49 -5.07 -8.89
C MET A 213 -17.11 -5.16 -9.57
N PRO A 214 -16.10 -4.42 -9.04
CA PRO A 214 -14.74 -4.55 -9.55
C PRO A 214 -14.22 -5.99 -9.47
N LYS A 215 -13.60 -6.47 -10.54
CA LYS A 215 -12.95 -7.78 -10.61
C LYS A 215 -11.47 -7.73 -10.18
N TYR A 216 -11.14 -6.82 -9.27
CA TYR A 216 -9.82 -6.66 -8.69
C TYR A 216 -9.93 -6.39 -7.20
N LEU A 217 -8.86 -6.64 -6.46
CA LEU A 217 -8.84 -6.45 -5.01
C LEU A 217 -8.80 -4.95 -4.66
N PHE A 218 -9.84 -4.44 -4.00
CA PHE A 218 -9.96 -3.01 -3.67
C PHE A 218 -10.38 -2.74 -2.21
N LEU A 219 -10.81 -3.77 -1.47
CA LEU A 219 -11.26 -3.62 -0.09
C LEU A 219 -10.15 -4.08 0.87
N PRO A 220 -9.78 -3.29 1.89
CA PRO A 220 -8.74 -3.65 2.86
C PRO A 220 -9.01 -5.00 3.55
N ASP A 221 -10.25 -5.26 3.98
CA ASP A 221 -10.61 -6.52 4.61
C ASP A 221 -10.46 -7.73 3.67
N ASN A 222 -10.79 -7.57 2.39
CA ASN A 222 -10.55 -8.63 1.40
C ASN A 222 -9.06 -8.82 1.12
N LEU A 223 -8.27 -7.73 1.13
CA LEU A 223 -6.81 -7.81 1.05
C LEU A 223 -6.23 -8.56 2.24
N ASN A 224 -6.75 -8.31 3.45
CA ASN A 224 -6.36 -9.05 4.65
C ASN A 224 -6.66 -10.55 4.49
N ASP A 225 -7.88 -10.91 4.04
CA ASP A 225 -8.27 -12.30 3.80
C ASP A 225 -7.35 -12.98 2.76
N TYR A 226 -7.00 -12.28 1.68
CA TYR A 226 -6.07 -12.75 0.64
C TYR A 226 -4.66 -12.99 1.21
N LEU A 227 -4.10 -12.02 1.94
CA LEU A 227 -2.76 -12.09 2.52
C LEU A 227 -2.63 -13.13 3.65
N MET A 228 -3.72 -13.41 4.36
CA MET A 228 -3.74 -14.43 5.40
C MET A 228 -3.84 -15.86 4.85
N LYS A 229 -4.63 -16.09 3.80
CA LYS A 229 -4.96 -17.44 3.33
C LYS A 229 -3.94 -18.00 2.36
N SER A 230 -3.89 -17.49 1.14
CA SER A 230 -3.05 -18.05 0.07
C SER A 230 -2.65 -16.95 -0.93
N PRO A 231 -1.81 -16.00 -0.52
CA PRO A 231 -1.35 -14.96 -1.43
C PRO A 231 -0.48 -15.55 -2.54
N ASP A 232 -0.51 -14.92 -3.72
CA ASP A 232 0.32 -15.28 -4.88
C ASP A 232 1.82 -15.20 -4.57
N VAL A 233 2.16 -14.38 -3.58
CA VAL A 233 3.52 -14.16 -3.09
C VAL A 233 3.53 -14.42 -1.61
N LYS A 234 4.37 -15.37 -1.19
CA LYS A 234 4.53 -15.73 0.22
C LYS A 234 4.97 -14.49 1.02
N VAL A 235 4.29 -14.25 2.14
CA VAL A 235 4.65 -13.19 3.09
C VAL A 235 5.85 -13.66 3.92
N ASP A 236 6.89 -12.83 4.02
CA ASP A 236 8.12 -13.11 4.76
C ASP A 236 8.06 -12.67 6.22
N ILE A 237 7.31 -11.59 6.48
CA ILE A 237 7.23 -10.91 7.78
C ILE A 237 5.76 -10.63 8.10
N LYS A 238 5.29 -10.98 9.30
CA LYS A 238 3.93 -10.67 9.76
C LYS A 238 3.98 -10.03 11.13
N ASN A 239 3.48 -8.82 11.25
CA ASN A 239 3.32 -8.11 12.53
C ASN A 239 1.87 -7.65 12.69
N THR A 240 1.43 -7.52 13.94
CA THR A 240 0.10 -6.97 14.26
C THR A 240 0.25 -5.90 15.32
N TYR A 241 -0.34 -4.74 15.07
CA TYR A 241 -0.34 -3.59 15.94
C TYR A 241 -1.78 -3.26 16.33
N HIS A 242 -2.01 -3.02 17.62
CA HIS A 242 -3.29 -2.60 18.16
C HIS A 242 -3.06 -1.66 19.34
N LEU A 243 -4.07 -0.84 19.67
CA LEU A 243 -4.03 -0.02 20.86
C LEU A 243 -4.04 -0.95 22.08
N LYS A 244 -3.00 -0.90 22.92
CA LYS A 244 -2.99 -1.60 24.20
C LYS A 244 -4.06 -0.98 25.10
N LYS A 245 -4.96 -1.81 25.63
CA LYS A 245 -5.96 -1.40 26.63
C LYS A 245 -5.30 -1.06 27.96
#